data_AF-A0A3N9MKQ3-F1
#
_entry.id   AF-A0A3N9MKQ3-F1
#
_cell.length_a   1.000
_cell.length_b   1.000
_cell.length_c   1.000
_cell.angle_alpha   90.00
_cell.angle_beta   90.00
_cell.angle_gamma   90.00
#
_symmetry.space_group_name_H-M   'P 1'
#
loop_
_entity.id
_entity.type
_entity.pdbx_description
1 polymer ?
#
loop_
_entity_poly.entity_id
_entity_poly.type
_entity_poly.pdbx_seq_one_letter_code
_entity_poly.pdbx_strand_id
1 'polypeptide(L)'
;MIALETFFKNHFDTNKISDDNMAKFTLDHIQKLSAANAEGAFSELISETTTAYENYYGAITSEDVKYAIQQSLTKTMNNEFSAFKKAVSQKEGLVRSVFGTMSPEYLEFFPGGVTEYSNATLANCEMLMNRMVASANKYTDRLGQEFTDLFTGIRDRFAAARKAQLTKIGEVKDNKQDASSKRDALERQLMKNLLTLALANIGNENKVTAYYDKSIIK
;
A
#
# COMPACT_ATOMS: atom_id res chain seq x y z
N MET A 1 -12.40 45.19 5.47
CA MET A 1 -13.43 44.13 5.58
C MET A 1 -12.70 42.82 5.76
N ILE A 2 -13.05 42.01 6.77
CA ILE A 2 -12.40 40.71 6.98
C ILE A 2 -12.95 39.72 5.94
N ALA A 3 -12.08 39.01 5.24
CA ALA A 3 -12.48 37.94 4.34
C ALA A 3 -12.74 36.67 5.16
N LEU A 4 -14.02 36.38 5.42
CA LEU A 4 -14.42 35.24 6.27
C LEU A 4 -13.98 33.89 5.67
N GLU A 5 -13.96 33.76 4.35
CA GLU A 5 -13.46 32.57 3.65
C GLU A 5 -12.00 32.26 4.01
N THR A 6 -11.16 33.29 4.06
CA THR A 6 -9.76 33.14 4.45
C THR A 6 -9.63 32.86 5.94
N PHE A 7 -10.47 33.49 6.77
CA PHE A 7 -10.41 33.37 8.22
C PHE A 7 -10.78 31.98 8.74
N PHE A 8 -11.75 31.32 8.12
CA PHE A 8 -12.22 29.99 8.52
C PHE A 8 -11.49 28.83 7.82
N LYS A 9 -10.55 29.12 6.92
CA LYS A 9 -9.75 28.10 6.27
C LYS A 9 -8.82 27.43 7.29
N ASN A 10 -8.64 26.12 7.20
CA ASN A 10 -7.53 25.46 7.87
C ASN A 10 -6.22 25.87 7.19
N HIS A 11 -5.42 26.70 7.86
CA HIS A 11 -4.15 27.20 7.32
C HIS A 11 -3.04 26.14 7.27
N PHE A 12 -3.23 25.01 7.94
CA PHE A 12 -2.32 23.86 7.92
C PHE A 12 -2.70 22.82 6.87
N ASP A 13 -3.92 22.87 6.33
CA ASP A 13 -4.40 22.04 5.22
C ASP A 13 -3.82 22.56 3.90
N THR A 14 -2.59 22.14 3.64
CA THR A 14 -1.87 22.50 2.43
C THR A 14 -0.88 21.41 2.03
N ASN A 15 -0.96 21.02 0.76
CA ASN A 15 -0.01 20.10 0.13
C ASN A 15 1.42 20.65 0.00
N LYS A 16 1.65 21.92 0.37
CA LYS A 16 2.97 22.57 0.31
C LYS A 16 3.84 22.25 1.52
N ILE A 17 3.27 21.65 2.58
CA ILE A 17 4.02 21.24 3.76
C ILE A 17 4.33 19.75 3.62
N SER A 18 5.61 19.40 3.52
CA SER A 18 6.05 18.01 3.54
C SER A 18 5.85 17.40 4.92
N ASP A 19 5.75 16.07 4.99
CA ASP A 19 5.55 15.35 6.25
C ASP A 19 6.71 15.60 7.23
N ASP A 20 7.94 15.70 6.75
CA ASP A 20 9.11 16.05 7.57
C ASP A 20 9.01 17.47 8.16
N ASN A 21 8.53 18.43 7.37
CA ASN A 21 8.36 19.80 7.84
C ASN A 21 7.20 19.90 8.83
N MET A 22 6.09 19.19 8.57
CA MET A 22 4.99 19.06 9.53
C MET A 22 5.45 18.43 10.84
N ALA A 23 6.40 17.50 10.79
CA ALA A 23 6.91 16.81 11.97
C ALA A 23 7.69 17.78 12.85
N LYS A 24 8.67 18.46 12.23
CA LYS A 24 9.51 19.47 12.89
C LYS A 24 8.67 20.58 13.48
N PHE A 25 7.69 21.07 12.72
CA PHE A 25 6.75 22.10 13.16
C PHE A 25 5.99 21.70 14.42
N THR A 26 5.37 20.52 14.37
CA THR A 26 4.48 20.05 15.44
C THR A 26 5.28 19.82 16.71
N LEU A 27 6.48 19.23 16.60
CA LEU A 27 7.39 19.04 17.73
C LEU A 27 7.87 20.37 18.33
N ASP A 28 8.28 21.33 17.50
CA ASP A 28 8.66 22.68 17.95
C ASP A 28 7.49 23.39 18.65
N HIS A 29 6.28 23.29 18.09
CA HIS A 29 5.07 23.84 18.68
C HIS A 29 4.74 23.21 20.05
N ILE A 30 4.81 21.89 20.17
CA ILE A 30 4.64 21.16 21.44
C ILE A 30 5.68 21.62 22.46
N GLN A 31 6.95 21.76 22.07
CA GLN A 31 8.02 22.21 22.96
C GLN A 31 7.79 23.64 23.45
N LYS A 32 7.39 24.55 22.58
CA LYS A 32 7.08 25.95 22.92
C LYS A 32 5.87 26.05 23.86
N LEU A 33 4.80 25.31 23.59
CA LEU A 33 3.65 25.21 24.48
C LEU A 33 4.06 24.66 25.85
N SER A 34 4.88 23.60 25.88
CA SER A 34 5.35 22.98 27.11
C SER A 34 6.20 23.94 27.94
N ALA A 35 7.10 24.69 27.31
CA ALA A 35 7.93 25.69 27.99
C ALA A 35 7.10 26.84 28.60
N ALA A 36 5.95 27.17 28.01
CA ALA A 36 5.05 28.22 28.48
C ALA A 36 3.90 27.70 29.37
N ASN A 37 3.86 26.40 29.68
CA ASN A 37 2.75 25.75 30.40
C ASN A 37 2.79 26.02 31.92
N ALA A 38 2.90 27.29 32.32
CA ALA A 38 2.76 27.69 33.70
C ALA A 38 1.33 27.36 34.18
N GLU A 39 1.23 26.75 35.36
CA GLU A 39 -0.05 26.36 35.99
C GLU A 39 -0.91 25.38 35.18
N GLY A 40 -0.37 24.78 34.12
CA GLY A 40 -1.04 23.75 33.33
C GLY A 40 -2.02 24.27 32.27
N ALA A 41 -2.03 25.57 31.98
CA ALA A 41 -2.97 26.21 31.05
C ALA A 41 -3.00 25.64 29.61
N PHE A 42 -1.93 24.98 29.17
CA PHE A 42 -1.80 24.36 27.84
C PHE A 42 -1.75 22.84 27.86
N SER A 43 -1.95 22.20 29.01
CA SER A 43 -1.79 20.75 29.17
C SER A 43 -2.70 19.94 28.24
N GLU A 44 -3.95 20.40 28.05
CA GLU A 44 -4.90 19.76 27.13
C GLU A 44 -4.44 19.89 25.67
N LEU A 45 -4.03 21.10 25.25
CA LEU A 45 -3.52 21.33 23.88
C LEU A 45 -2.27 20.49 23.60
N ILE A 46 -1.34 20.39 24.56
CA ILE A 46 -0.13 19.58 24.44
C ILE A 46 -0.51 18.09 24.27
N SER A 47 -1.42 17.59 25.12
CA SER A 47 -1.87 16.20 25.08
C SER A 47 -2.54 15.86 23.74
N GLU A 48 -3.54 16.66 23.33
CA GLU A 48 -4.26 16.44 22.07
C GLU A 48 -3.33 16.50 20.85
N THR A 49 -2.39 17.46 20.84
CA THR A 49 -1.43 17.62 19.74
C THR A 49 -0.44 16.46 19.69
N THR A 50 0.04 15.99 20.84
CA THR A 50 0.92 14.81 20.93
C THR A 50 0.20 13.57 20.41
N THR A 51 -1.04 13.33 20.83
CA THR A 51 -1.84 12.21 20.33
C THR A 51 -2.08 12.29 18.83
N ALA A 52 -2.41 13.48 18.29
CA ALA A 52 -2.60 13.66 16.84
C ALA A 52 -1.30 13.42 16.05
N TYR A 53 -0.16 13.90 16.58
CA TYR A 53 1.17 13.66 16.02
C TYR A 53 1.50 12.17 15.97
N GLU A 54 1.42 11.48 17.11
CA GLU A 54 1.75 10.04 17.22
C GLU A 54 0.85 9.19 16.32
N ASN A 55 -0.45 9.51 16.25
CA ASN A 55 -1.38 8.82 15.35
C ASN A 55 -0.99 8.97 13.88
N TYR A 56 -0.62 10.19 13.44
CA TYR A 56 -0.25 10.44 12.05
C TYR A 56 1.08 9.76 11.67
N TYR A 57 2.15 9.97 12.44
CA TYR A 57 3.47 9.39 12.12
C TYR A 57 3.54 7.87 12.38
N GLY A 58 2.71 7.34 13.28
CA GLY A 58 2.50 5.90 13.42
C GLY A 58 1.83 5.29 12.18
N ALA A 59 0.88 6.01 11.55
CA ALA A 59 0.26 5.57 10.31
C ALA A 59 1.21 5.59 9.12
N ILE A 60 2.06 6.64 8.98
CA ILE A 60 3.10 6.72 7.94
C ILE A 60 4.06 5.53 8.05
N THR A 61 4.59 5.25 9.24
CA THR A 61 5.53 4.14 9.45
C THR A 61 4.89 2.79 9.08
N SER A 62 3.62 2.61 9.41
CA SER A 62 2.84 1.41 9.05
C SER A 62 2.64 1.29 7.54
N GLU A 63 2.44 2.41 6.83
CA GLU A 63 2.29 2.42 5.38
C GLU A 63 3.55 1.92 4.67
N ASP A 64 4.72 2.42 5.04
CA ASP A 64 6.01 2.02 4.43
C ASP A 64 6.27 0.52 4.56
N VAL A 65 6.08 -0.04 5.76
CA VAL A 65 6.23 -1.47 6.01
C VAL A 65 5.26 -2.27 5.15
N LYS A 66 4.01 -1.84 5.05
CA LYS A 66 2.98 -2.54 4.26
C LYS A 66 3.24 -2.44 2.76
N TYR A 67 3.77 -1.32 2.28
CA TYR A 67 4.17 -1.14 0.90
C TYR A 67 5.35 -2.04 0.51
N ALA A 68 6.36 -2.16 1.39
CA ALA A 68 7.47 -3.09 1.18
C ALA A 68 6.98 -4.55 1.09
N ILE A 69 6.06 -4.95 1.96
CA ILE A 69 5.41 -6.27 1.91
C ILE A 69 4.63 -6.45 0.61
N GLN A 70 3.88 -5.43 0.15
CA GLN A 70 3.15 -5.48 -1.13
C GLN A 70 4.10 -5.73 -2.32
N GLN A 71 5.25 -5.06 -2.36
CA GLN A 71 6.26 -5.28 -3.41
C GLN A 71 6.81 -6.71 -3.37
N SER A 72 7.13 -7.21 -2.17
CA SER A 72 7.59 -8.59 -1.98
C SER A 72 6.57 -9.61 -2.51
N LEU A 73 5.30 -9.47 -2.12
CA LEU A 73 4.22 -10.36 -2.59
C LEU A 73 4.00 -10.26 -4.10
N THR A 74 4.13 -9.06 -4.67
CA THR A 74 4.07 -8.86 -6.13
C THR A 74 5.20 -9.61 -6.83
N LYS A 75 6.41 -9.57 -6.29
CA LYS A 75 7.55 -10.32 -6.81
C LYS A 75 7.33 -11.82 -6.70
N THR A 76 6.81 -12.32 -5.58
CA THR A 76 6.48 -13.74 -5.40
C THR A 76 5.46 -14.21 -6.44
N MET A 77 4.38 -13.46 -6.66
CA MET A 77 3.37 -13.78 -7.68
C MET A 77 3.99 -13.81 -9.09
N ASN A 78 4.80 -12.80 -9.43
CA ASN A 78 5.47 -12.73 -10.74
C ASN A 78 6.47 -13.88 -10.94
N ASN A 79 7.14 -14.33 -9.88
CA ASN A 79 8.06 -15.46 -9.92
C ASN A 79 7.31 -16.76 -10.24
N GLU A 80 6.18 -17.03 -9.57
CA GLU A 80 5.37 -18.23 -9.86
C GLU A 80 4.75 -18.17 -11.26
N PHE A 81 4.32 -17.00 -11.70
CA PHE A 81 3.85 -16.81 -13.08
C PHE A 81 4.94 -17.11 -14.11
N SER A 82 6.17 -16.63 -13.86
CA SER A 82 7.32 -16.91 -14.72
C SER A 82 7.72 -18.38 -14.67
N ALA A 83 7.65 -19.00 -13.49
CA ALA A 83 7.91 -20.42 -13.30
C ALA A 83 6.93 -21.28 -14.10
N PHE A 84 5.65 -20.91 -14.13
CA PHE A 84 4.67 -21.56 -14.99
C PHE A 84 5.04 -21.51 -16.47
N LYS A 85 5.28 -20.31 -17.02
CA LYS A 85 5.63 -20.15 -18.44
C LYS A 85 6.89 -20.95 -18.80
N LYS A 86 7.89 -20.93 -17.92
CA LYS A 86 9.13 -21.69 -18.08
C LYS A 86 8.87 -23.19 -18.02
N ALA A 87 8.11 -23.67 -17.05
CA ALA A 87 7.77 -25.10 -16.91
C ALA A 87 7.01 -25.60 -18.15
N VAL A 88 6.03 -24.84 -18.64
CA VAL A 88 5.31 -25.18 -19.88
C VAL A 88 6.28 -25.30 -21.05
N SER A 89 7.14 -24.30 -21.27
CA SER A 89 8.12 -24.32 -22.36
C SER A 89 9.12 -25.48 -22.25
N GLN A 90 9.56 -25.82 -21.04
CA GLN A 90 10.53 -26.90 -20.83
C GLN A 90 9.91 -28.30 -20.92
N LYS A 91 8.62 -28.43 -20.57
CA LYS A 91 7.95 -29.73 -20.46
C LYS A 91 7.05 -30.04 -21.66
N GLU A 92 6.83 -29.11 -22.58
CA GLU A 92 6.09 -29.42 -23.81
C GLU A 92 6.72 -30.57 -24.61
N GLY A 93 8.05 -30.63 -24.69
CA GLY A 93 8.74 -31.70 -25.42
C GLY A 93 8.36 -33.10 -24.93
N LEU A 94 8.08 -33.26 -23.62
CA LEU A 94 7.58 -34.51 -23.05
C LEU A 94 6.18 -34.82 -23.57
N VAL A 95 5.24 -33.87 -23.49
CA VAL A 95 3.86 -34.05 -23.99
C VAL A 95 3.88 -34.39 -25.48
N ARG A 96 4.71 -33.68 -26.25
CA ARG A 96 4.92 -33.95 -27.66
C ARG A 96 5.47 -35.35 -27.93
N SER A 97 6.42 -35.83 -27.13
CA SER A 97 6.99 -37.17 -27.30
C SER A 97 6.00 -38.30 -26.98
N VAL A 98 5.11 -38.07 -26.01
CA VAL A 98 4.17 -39.10 -25.52
C VAL A 98 2.93 -39.24 -26.41
N PHE A 99 2.48 -38.14 -27.02
CA PHE A 99 1.23 -38.11 -27.80
C PHE A 99 1.40 -37.70 -29.26
N GLY A 100 2.41 -36.88 -29.59
CA GLY A 100 2.57 -36.27 -30.91
C GLY A 100 1.74 -34.99 -31.09
N THR A 101 2.23 -34.04 -31.90
CA THR A 101 1.68 -32.67 -31.99
C THR A 101 0.29 -32.56 -32.62
N MET A 102 -0.13 -33.58 -33.37
CA MET A 102 -1.44 -33.63 -34.04
C MET A 102 -2.48 -34.44 -33.27
N SER A 103 -2.10 -34.96 -32.10
CA SER A 103 -2.98 -35.79 -31.29
C SER A 103 -4.05 -34.94 -30.59
N PRO A 104 -5.26 -35.47 -30.39
CA PRO A 104 -6.27 -34.83 -29.55
C PRO A 104 -5.74 -34.50 -28.14
N GLU A 105 -4.94 -35.40 -27.56
CA GLU A 105 -4.35 -35.24 -26.24
C GLU A 105 -3.41 -34.03 -26.18
N TYR A 106 -2.55 -33.85 -27.19
CA TYR A 106 -1.68 -32.67 -27.26
C TYR A 106 -2.50 -31.37 -27.39
N LEU A 107 -3.58 -31.38 -28.17
CA LEU A 107 -4.46 -30.22 -28.33
C LEU A 107 -5.24 -29.87 -27.06
N GLU A 108 -5.48 -30.82 -26.15
CA GLU A 108 -6.05 -30.53 -24.82
C GLU A 108 -5.08 -29.73 -23.94
N PHE A 109 -3.77 -29.89 -24.13
CA PHE A 109 -2.77 -29.04 -23.49
C PHE A 109 -2.56 -27.73 -24.25
N PHE A 110 -2.44 -27.78 -25.58
CA PHE A 110 -1.95 -26.69 -26.41
C PHE A 110 -2.88 -26.36 -27.58
N PRO A 111 -4.14 -25.97 -27.34
CA PRO A 111 -5.09 -25.69 -28.43
C PRO A 111 -4.66 -24.50 -29.29
N GLY A 112 -4.08 -23.46 -28.69
CA GLY A 112 -3.44 -22.34 -29.39
C GLY A 112 -1.93 -22.52 -29.60
N GLY A 113 -1.41 -23.74 -29.40
CA GLY A 113 0.03 -24.00 -29.33
C GLY A 113 0.70 -23.47 -28.06
N VAL A 114 2.01 -23.68 -27.95
CA VAL A 114 2.81 -23.23 -26.78
C VAL A 114 2.89 -21.71 -26.68
N THR A 115 2.78 -21.01 -27.81
CA THR A 115 2.82 -19.55 -27.88
C THR A 115 1.71 -18.88 -27.07
N GLU A 116 0.55 -19.53 -26.91
CA GLU A 116 -0.53 -19.08 -26.03
C GLU A 116 -0.05 -18.90 -24.58
N TYR A 117 0.78 -19.83 -24.10
CA TYR A 117 1.36 -19.79 -22.76
C TYR A 117 2.52 -18.79 -22.68
N SER A 118 3.35 -18.71 -23.71
CA SER A 118 4.42 -17.71 -23.81
C SER A 118 3.88 -16.27 -23.80
N ASN A 119 2.66 -16.08 -24.31
CA ASN A 119 1.97 -14.79 -24.36
C ASN A 119 0.91 -14.65 -23.25
N ALA A 120 0.90 -15.54 -22.26
CA ALA A 120 -0.01 -15.44 -21.13
C ALA A 120 0.10 -14.07 -20.44
N THR A 121 -1.04 -13.59 -19.97
CA THR A 121 -1.19 -12.38 -19.17
C THR A 121 -1.80 -12.76 -17.82
N LEU A 122 -1.75 -11.86 -16.83
CA LEU A 122 -2.42 -12.12 -15.55
C LEU A 122 -3.93 -12.35 -15.68
N ALA A 123 -4.56 -11.82 -16.74
CA ALA A 123 -6.00 -11.97 -16.96
C ALA A 123 -6.39 -13.39 -17.38
N ASN A 124 -5.52 -14.10 -18.11
CA ASN A 124 -5.80 -15.46 -18.62
C ASN A 124 -4.95 -16.55 -17.95
N CYS A 125 -3.94 -16.19 -17.16
CA CYS A 125 -2.99 -17.14 -16.58
C CYS A 125 -3.66 -18.25 -15.77
N GLU A 126 -4.64 -17.93 -14.92
CA GLU A 126 -5.34 -18.93 -14.10
C GLU A 126 -6.07 -19.97 -14.95
N MET A 127 -6.75 -19.52 -16.02
CA MET A 127 -7.41 -20.41 -16.96
C MET A 127 -6.41 -21.33 -17.67
N LEU A 128 -5.26 -20.80 -18.09
CA LEU A 128 -4.18 -21.57 -18.72
C LEU A 128 -3.54 -22.58 -17.75
N MET A 129 -3.29 -22.18 -16.50
CA MET A 129 -2.78 -23.07 -15.46
C MET A 129 -3.76 -24.20 -15.16
N ASN A 130 -5.06 -23.88 -15.03
CA ASN A 130 -6.09 -24.88 -14.78
C ASN A 130 -6.22 -25.87 -15.93
N ARG A 131 -6.12 -25.40 -17.18
CA ARG A 131 -6.08 -26.29 -18.36
C ARG A 131 -4.88 -27.24 -18.31
N MET A 132 -3.68 -26.71 -18.04
CA MET A 132 -2.48 -27.51 -17.92
C MET A 132 -2.61 -28.58 -16.82
N VAL A 133 -3.13 -28.21 -15.65
CA VAL A 133 -3.37 -29.14 -14.53
C VAL A 133 -4.45 -30.17 -14.85
N ALA A 134 -5.56 -29.78 -15.48
CA ALA A 134 -6.62 -30.71 -15.85
C ALA A 134 -6.12 -31.78 -16.83
N SER A 135 -5.39 -31.36 -17.87
CA SER A 135 -4.81 -32.27 -18.85
C SER A 135 -3.69 -33.12 -18.23
N ALA A 136 -2.85 -32.54 -17.36
CA ALA A 136 -1.81 -33.30 -16.63
C ALA A 136 -2.44 -34.42 -15.78
N ASN A 137 -3.47 -34.09 -14.99
CA ASN A 137 -4.20 -35.05 -14.18
C ASN A 137 -4.80 -36.18 -15.01
N LYS A 138 -5.48 -35.83 -16.11
CA LYS A 138 -6.13 -36.80 -17.01
C LYS A 138 -5.15 -37.82 -17.59
N TYR A 139 -3.93 -37.39 -17.88
CA TYR A 139 -2.90 -38.23 -18.50
C TYR A 139 -1.74 -38.58 -17.56
N THR A 140 -1.98 -38.60 -16.25
CA THR A 140 -0.94 -38.87 -15.24
C THR A 140 -0.26 -40.21 -15.46
N ASP A 141 -1.00 -41.26 -15.83
CA ASP A 141 -0.44 -42.60 -16.09
C ASP A 141 0.58 -42.61 -17.25
N ARG A 142 0.47 -41.63 -18.16
CA ARG A 142 1.30 -41.51 -19.37
C ARG A 142 2.46 -40.54 -19.19
N LEU A 143 2.25 -39.46 -18.43
CA LEU A 143 3.20 -38.37 -18.24
C LEU A 143 4.00 -38.48 -16.93
N GLY A 144 3.51 -39.30 -16.00
CA GLY A 144 4.08 -39.50 -14.67
C GLY A 144 3.56 -38.52 -13.63
N GLN A 145 3.51 -38.98 -12.38
CA GLN A 145 3.04 -38.20 -11.23
C GLN A 145 3.84 -36.90 -11.04
N GLU A 146 5.16 -36.94 -11.29
CA GLU A 146 6.02 -35.75 -11.16
C GLU A 146 5.60 -34.60 -12.09
N PHE A 147 5.10 -34.90 -13.29
CA PHE A 147 4.61 -33.88 -14.22
C PHE A 147 3.34 -33.23 -13.67
N THR A 148 2.41 -34.05 -13.18
CA THR A 148 1.16 -33.60 -12.58
C THR A 148 1.41 -32.76 -11.32
N ASP A 149 2.29 -33.22 -10.43
CA ASP A 149 2.65 -32.52 -9.19
C ASP A 149 3.33 -31.17 -9.48
N LEU A 150 4.20 -31.11 -10.49
CA LEU A 150 4.86 -29.88 -10.90
C LEU A 150 3.84 -28.78 -11.25
N PHE A 151 2.91 -29.06 -12.16
CA PHE A 151 1.95 -28.07 -12.63
C PHE A 151 0.89 -27.74 -11.58
N THR A 152 0.43 -28.74 -10.82
CA THR A 152 -0.48 -28.56 -9.69
C THR A 152 0.15 -27.63 -8.64
N GLY A 153 1.41 -27.90 -8.27
CA GLY A 153 2.13 -27.10 -7.29
C GLY A 153 2.40 -25.66 -7.75
N ILE A 154 2.75 -25.45 -9.02
CA ILE A 154 2.90 -24.09 -9.57
C ILE A 154 1.57 -23.32 -9.53
N ARG A 155 0.47 -23.95 -9.95
CA ARG A 155 -0.88 -23.35 -9.93
C ARG A 155 -1.30 -22.97 -8.51
N ASP A 156 -1.04 -23.82 -7.53
CA ASP A 156 -1.38 -23.56 -6.12
C ASP A 156 -0.54 -22.42 -5.52
N ARG A 157 0.78 -22.43 -5.75
CA ARG A 157 1.65 -21.35 -5.28
C ARG A 157 1.29 -20.02 -5.93
N PHE A 158 0.98 -20.00 -7.22
CA PHE A 158 0.51 -18.80 -7.90
C PHE A 158 -0.80 -18.29 -7.29
N ALA A 159 -1.81 -19.15 -7.13
CA ALA A 159 -3.10 -18.77 -6.55
C ALA A 159 -2.96 -18.22 -5.13
N ALA A 160 -2.15 -18.87 -4.29
CA ALA A 160 -1.84 -18.39 -2.94
C ALA A 160 -1.12 -17.03 -2.95
N ALA A 161 -0.10 -16.87 -3.80
CA ALA A 161 0.63 -15.61 -3.94
C ALA A 161 -0.26 -14.48 -4.46
N ARG A 162 -1.15 -14.77 -5.43
CA ARG A 162 -2.09 -13.80 -5.99
C ARG A 162 -3.12 -13.35 -4.96
N LYS A 163 -3.68 -14.28 -4.17
CA LYS A 163 -4.61 -13.96 -3.07
C LYS A 163 -3.95 -13.08 -2.02
N ALA A 164 -2.73 -13.43 -1.59
CA ALA A 164 -1.97 -12.63 -0.63
C ALA A 164 -1.67 -11.23 -1.16
N GLN A 165 -1.26 -11.12 -2.43
CA GLN A 165 -1.00 -9.84 -3.09
C GLN A 165 -2.26 -8.95 -3.11
N LEU A 166 -3.40 -9.49 -3.56
CA LEU A 166 -4.66 -8.74 -3.65
C LEU A 166 -5.14 -8.26 -2.29
N THR A 167 -5.03 -9.11 -1.27
CA THR A 167 -5.35 -8.75 0.13
C THR A 167 -4.48 -7.57 0.57
N LYS A 168 -3.18 -7.63 0.30
CA LYS A 168 -2.25 -6.57 0.71
C LYS A 168 -2.48 -5.24 -0.03
N ILE A 169 -2.86 -5.30 -1.31
CA ILE A 169 -3.25 -4.11 -2.07
C ILE A 169 -4.46 -3.43 -1.43
N GLY A 170 -5.45 -4.21 -0.99
CA GLY A 170 -6.60 -3.71 -0.22
C GLY A 170 -6.16 -3.01 1.06
N GLU A 171 -5.35 -3.68 1.88
CA GLU A 171 -4.85 -3.11 3.13
C GLU A 171 -4.08 -1.80 2.91
N VAL A 172 -3.19 -1.73 1.92
CA VAL A 172 -2.41 -0.51 1.63
C VAL A 172 -3.32 0.64 1.22
N LYS A 173 -4.37 0.37 0.44
CA LYS A 173 -5.37 1.39 0.08
C LYS A 173 -6.08 1.94 1.32
N ASP A 174 -6.49 1.07 2.23
CA ASP A 174 -7.19 1.47 3.45
C ASP A 174 -6.27 2.29 4.38
N ASN A 175 -4.98 1.95 4.47
CA ASN A 175 -4.04 2.74 5.28
C ASN A 175 -3.73 4.10 4.68
N LYS A 176 -3.69 4.23 3.35
CA LYS A 176 -3.52 5.56 2.72
C LYS A 176 -4.67 6.49 3.10
N GLN A 177 -5.89 5.97 3.11
CA GLN A 177 -7.06 6.73 3.55
C GLN A 177 -6.99 7.06 5.06
N ASP A 178 -6.53 6.13 5.88
CA ASP A 178 -6.32 6.32 7.31
C ASP A 178 -5.23 7.37 7.61
N ALA A 179 -4.07 7.28 6.94
CA ALA A 179 -2.96 8.23 7.07
C ALA A 179 -3.40 9.64 6.65
N SER A 180 -4.12 9.78 5.53
CA SER A 180 -4.71 11.06 5.12
C SER A 180 -5.67 11.60 6.18
N SER A 181 -6.58 10.77 6.70
CA SER A 181 -7.54 11.19 7.72
C SER A 181 -6.85 11.64 9.02
N LYS A 182 -5.75 10.98 9.39
CA LYS A 182 -4.91 11.33 10.55
C LYS A 182 -4.09 12.60 10.31
N ARG A 183 -3.65 12.84 9.07
CA ARG A 183 -3.04 14.12 8.67
C ARG A 183 -4.03 15.27 8.89
N ASP A 184 -5.25 15.13 8.37
CA ASP A 184 -6.29 16.15 8.53
C ASP A 184 -6.60 16.41 10.00
N ALA A 185 -6.58 15.36 10.84
CA ALA A 185 -6.79 15.50 12.28
C ALA A 185 -5.66 16.30 12.95
N LEU A 186 -4.40 16.05 12.58
CA LEU A 186 -3.26 16.83 13.06
C LEU A 186 -3.35 18.30 12.60
N GLU A 187 -3.63 18.55 11.32
CA GLU A 187 -3.78 19.89 10.77
C GLU A 187 -4.92 20.67 11.45
N ARG A 188 -6.07 20.02 11.68
CA ARG A 188 -7.18 20.62 12.44
C ARG A 188 -6.79 20.91 13.89
N GLN A 189 -6.03 20.04 14.54
CA GLN A 189 -5.55 20.28 15.90
C GLN A 189 -4.60 21.49 15.94
N LEU A 190 -3.67 21.61 14.98
CA LEU A 190 -2.79 22.78 14.89
C LEU A 190 -3.57 24.08 14.69
N MET A 191 -4.65 24.04 13.88
CA MET A 191 -5.55 25.18 13.72
C MET A 191 -6.33 25.51 15.01
N LYS A 192 -6.82 24.50 15.73
CA LYS A 192 -7.47 24.67 17.04
C LYS A 192 -6.52 25.34 18.03
N ASN A 193 -5.26 24.91 18.07
CA ASN A 193 -4.24 25.53 18.91
C ASN A 193 -4.03 27.00 18.55
N LEU A 194 -3.96 27.33 17.25
CA LEU A 194 -3.74 28.71 16.78
C LEU A 194 -4.89 29.61 17.22
N LEU A 195 -6.12 29.16 17.03
CA LEU A 195 -7.32 29.89 17.43
C LEU A 195 -7.40 30.07 18.96
N THR A 196 -7.02 29.05 19.73
CA THR A 196 -7.01 29.10 21.20
C THR A 196 -5.98 30.11 21.71
N LEU A 197 -4.76 30.08 21.15
CA LEU A 197 -3.71 31.04 21.49
C LEU A 197 -4.07 32.47 21.07
N ALA A 198 -4.71 32.64 19.90
CA ALA A 198 -5.18 33.93 19.43
C ALA A 198 -6.29 34.51 20.33
N LEU A 199 -7.23 33.68 20.78
CA LEU A 199 -8.28 34.07 21.73
C LEU A 199 -7.68 34.52 23.07
N ALA A 200 -6.65 33.84 23.55
CA ALA A 200 -5.97 34.20 24.81
C ALA A 200 -5.09 35.47 24.70
N ASN A 201 -4.79 35.95 23.48
CA ASN A 201 -3.85 37.05 23.23
C ASN A 201 -4.40 38.07 22.22
N ILE A 202 -5.67 38.45 22.35
CA ILE A 202 -6.33 39.43 21.46
C ILE A 202 -5.51 40.74 21.41
N GLY A 203 -5.17 41.17 20.19
CA GLY A 203 -4.38 42.38 19.94
C GLY A 203 -2.86 42.21 20.14
N ASN A 204 -2.37 41.00 20.48
CA ASN A 204 -0.95 40.72 20.70
C ASN A 204 -0.45 39.57 19.83
N GLU A 205 -0.37 39.81 18.52
CA GLU A 205 0.08 38.84 17.51
C GLU A 205 1.49 38.29 17.82
N ASN A 206 2.39 39.13 18.33
CA ASN A 206 3.75 38.72 18.66
C ASN A 206 3.79 37.60 19.71
N LYS A 207 2.84 37.60 20.66
CA LYS A 207 2.73 36.50 21.64
C LYS A 207 2.25 35.20 21.01
N VAL A 208 1.31 35.26 20.06
CA VAL A 208 0.80 34.07 19.37
C VAL A 208 1.88 33.49 18.45
N THR A 209 2.56 34.33 17.68
CA THR A 209 3.60 33.90 16.74
C THR A 209 4.85 33.35 17.42
N ALA A 210 5.08 33.65 18.71
CA ALA A 210 6.17 33.03 19.48
C ALA A 210 6.01 31.50 19.63
N TYR A 211 4.78 30.98 19.55
CA TYR A 211 4.47 29.55 19.64
C TYR A 211 4.59 28.79 18.32
N TYR A 212 4.88 29.49 17.22
CA TYR A 212 4.90 28.92 15.88
C TYR A 212 6.18 29.27 15.14
N ASP A 213 6.77 28.31 14.44
CA ASP A 213 7.79 28.62 13.46
C ASP A 213 7.12 29.21 12.19
N LYS A 214 7.47 30.46 11.87
CA LYS A 214 6.96 31.18 10.69
C LYS A 214 7.45 30.58 9.37
N SER A 215 8.42 29.66 9.39
CA SER A 215 8.97 29.05 8.17
C SER A 215 7.95 28.25 7.35
N ILE A 216 6.80 27.92 7.94
CA ILE A 216 5.85 26.93 7.40
C ILE A 216 4.42 27.49 7.25
N ILE A 217 4.11 28.58 7.96
CA ILE A 217 2.87 29.34 7.77
C ILE A 217 3.11 30.34 6.64
N LYS A 218 2.61 30.05 5.44
CA LYS A 218 2.66 30.95 4.26
C LYS A 218 1.29 31.46 3.88
#